data_AF-F6VII8-F1
#
_entry.id   AF-F6VII8-F1
#
_cell.length_a   1.000
_cell.length_b   1.000
_cell.length_c   1.000
_cell.angle_alpha   90.00
_cell.angle_beta   90.00
_cell.angle_gamma   90.00
#
_symmetry.space_group_name_H-M   'P 1'
#
loop_
_entity.id
_entity.type
_entity.pdbx_description
1 polymer ?
#
loop_
_entity_poly.entity_id
_entity_poly.type
_entity_poly.pdbx_seq_one_letter_code
_entity_poly.pdbx_strand_id
1 'polypeptide(L)'
;MQTDAGDGAGKRNLRKQPEWEPPSHSNTHCLKLFNSLTRQKEVFIPENGNFVKWYSCGPTVYDASHMGHARSYISFDILRRVLMDYFGYNVLYCMNITDIDDKIITRARHNYLVDEYLKQSHSKEEIITDVSAALEEFSEKLSKTDDPDKKVMMERLLKQATLSVDKLKTTEMPGEAVIADVVNQAKDPVANWLDKKHGAGVTDNSIFSALPQYWEREYFEDMDALNVSPPDVLTRVSDYVPEIVKYVEEI
;
A
#
# COMPACT_ATOMS: atom_id res chain seq x y z
N MET A 1 8.21 80.26 -69.90
CA MET A 1 8.72 78.98 -70.43
C MET A 1 9.04 78.10 -69.24
N GLN A 2 8.12 77.21 -68.87
CA GLN A 2 8.17 75.76 -69.20
C GLN A 2 9.36 75.08 -68.49
N THR A 3 9.06 74.44 -67.35
CA THR A 3 9.12 72.97 -67.12
C THR A 3 10.55 72.43 -67.03
N ASP A 4 10.96 71.91 -65.88
CA ASP A 4 10.76 70.48 -65.63
C ASP A 4 11.00 70.10 -64.16
N ALA A 5 10.21 69.15 -63.71
CA ALA A 5 10.24 68.57 -62.38
C ALA A 5 11.24 67.42 -62.33
N GLY A 6 11.95 67.28 -61.21
CA GLY A 6 12.86 66.16 -60.95
C GLY A 6 12.87 65.85 -59.46
N ASP A 7 11.76 65.26 -59.02
CA ASP A 7 11.51 64.79 -57.66
C ASP A 7 12.42 63.60 -57.32
N GLY A 8 13.20 63.74 -56.25
CA GLY A 8 14.15 62.73 -55.77
C GLY A 8 14.15 62.63 -54.25
N ALA A 9 13.00 62.88 -53.60
CA ALA A 9 12.86 62.65 -52.18
C ALA A 9 12.61 61.16 -51.92
N GLY A 10 13.65 60.45 -51.48
CA GLY A 10 13.55 59.07 -51.02
C GLY A 10 12.43 58.92 -49.98
N LYS A 11 11.34 58.24 -50.36
CA LYS A 11 10.24 57.89 -49.46
C LYS A 11 10.80 57.00 -48.36
N ARG A 12 10.91 57.54 -47.15
CA ARG A 12 11.12 56.73 -45.93
C ARG A 12 9.93 55.78 -45.81
N ASN A 13 10.18 54.50 -46.09
CA ASN A 13 9.24 53.42 -45.78
C ASN A 13 9.04 53.40 -44.26
N LEU A 14 8.02 54.09 -43.77
CA LEU A 14 7.52 53.91 -42.42
C LEU A 14 7.02 52.47 -42.33
N ARG A 15 7.74 51.63 -41.58
CA ARG A 15 7.28 50.28 -41.24
C ARG A 15 5.90 50.41 -40.59
N LYS A 16 4.85 50.07 -41.32
CA LYS A 16 3.51 49.88 -40.74
C LYS A 16 3.61 48.68 -39.81
N GLN A 17 3.16 48.85 -38.57
CA GLN A 17 3.03 47.72 -37.68
C GLN A 17 2.03 46.73 -38.28
N PRO A 18 2.29 45.41 -38.20
CA PRO A 18 1.35 44.42 -38.68
C PRO A 18 0.02 44.58 -37.95
N GLU A 19 -1.06 44.24 -38.65
CA GLU A 19 -2.42 44.29 -38.10
C GLU A 19 -2.49 43.29 -36.93
N TRP A 20 -2.89 43.78 -35.76
CA TRP A 20 -3.01 42.94 -34.56
C TRP A 20 -4.30 42.16 -34.64
N GLU A 21 -4.19 40.84 -34.68
CA GLU A 21 -5.33 39.94 -34.51
C GLU A 21 -5.38 39.46 -33.05
N PRO A 22 -6.54 39.54 -32.37
CA PRO A 22 -6.68 38.97 -31.05
C PRO A 22 -6.50 37.44 -31.14
N PRO A 23 -5.75 36.82 -30.20
CA PRO A 23 -5.61 35.38 -30.18
C PRO A 23 -7.00 34.72 -30.05
N SER A 24 -7.30 33.79 -30.96
CA SER A 24 -8.52 33.01 -30.87
C SER A 24 -8.38 31.99 -29.73
N HIS A 25 -9.28 32.06 -28.75
CA HIS A 25 -9.39 31.01 -27.74
C HIS A 25 -9.92 29.74 -28.40
N SER A 26 -9.03 28.93 -28.96
CA SER A 26 -9.30 27.51 -29.15
C SER A 26 -9.32 26.87 -27.77
N ASN A 27 -10.39 26.17 -27.39
CA ASN A 27 -10.39 25.31 -26.21
C ASN A 27 -9.42 24.13 -26.47
N THR A 28 -8.12 24.39 -26.39
CA THR A 28 -7.05 23.49 -26.83
C THR A 28 -6.81 22.31 -25.89
N HIS A 29 -7.41 22.31 -24.69
CA HIS A 29 -7.10 21.34 -23.65
C HIS A 29 -8.32 20.46 -23.34
N CYS A 30 -8.51 19.41 -24.16
CA CYS A 30 -9.52 18.38 -23.92
C CYS A 30 -8.89 17.22 -23.15
N LEU A 31 -9.26 17.06 -21.87
CA LEU A 31 -8.82 15.91 -21.07
C LEU A 31 -9.42 14.63 -21.63
N LYS A 32 -8.56 13.65 -21.91
CA LYS A 32 -8.96 12.29 -22.26
C LYS A 32 -8.34 11.29 -21.29
N LEU A 33 -9.16 10.42 -20.73
CA LEU A 33 -8.73 9.33 -19.86
C LEU A 33 -8.88 8.00 -20.56
N PHE A 34 -7.97 7.06 -20.27
CA PHE A 34 -8.13 5.69 -20.73
C PHE A 34 -9.17 4.99 -19.86
N ASN A 35 -10.28 4.58 -20.46
CA ASN A 35 -11.34 3.85 -19.77
C ASN A 35 -11.11 2.34 -19.93
N SER A 36 -10.84 1.65 -18.82
CA SER A 36 -10.62 0.20 -18.82
C SER A 36 -11.84 -0.61 -19.27
N LEU A 37 -13.07 -0.07 -19.13
CA LEU A 37 -14.30 -0.73 -19.58
C LEU A 37 -14.40 -0.80 -21.10
N THR A 38 -14.05 0.29 -21.79
CA THR A 38 -14.11 0.39 -23.26
C THR A 38 -12.77 0.14 -23.94
N ARG A 39 -11.68 0.14 -23.16
CA ARG A 39 -10.28 0.02 -23.58
C ARG A 39 -9.87 1.12 -24.57
N GLN A 40 -10.44 2.30 -24.44
CA GLN A 40 -10.20 3.45 -25.33
C GLN A 40 -9.94 4.73 -24.53
N LYS A 41 -9.33 5.72 -25.20
CA LYS A 41 -9.20 7.07 -24.64
C LYS A 41 -10.47 7.86 -24.91
N GLU A 42 -11.20 8.18 -23.86
CA GLU A 42 -12.48 8.87 -23.93
C GLU A 42 -12.34 10.29 -23.38
N VAL A 43 -13.17 11.20 -23.89
CA VAL A 43 -13.25 12.56 -23.34
C VAL A 43 -13.80 12.47 -21.92
N PHE A 44 -13.08 13.02 -20.97
CA PHE A 44 -13.51 13.04 -19.58
C PHE A 44 -14.53 14.17 -19.38
N ILE A 45 -15.76 13.80 -19.04
CA ILE A 45 -16.86 14.72 -18.76
C ILE A 45 -17.44 14.31 -17.40
N PRO A 46 -17.28 15.14 -16.34
CA PRO A 46 -17.87 14.85 -15.04
C PRO A 46 -19.40 14.88 -15.08
N GLU A 47 -20.03 14.12 -14.19
CA GLU A 47 -21.50 14.07 -14.07
C GLU A 47 -22.10 15.41 -13.59
N ASN A 48 -21.37 16.13 -12.72
CA ASN A 48 -21.86 17.38 -12.11
C ASN A 48 -20.91 18.56 -12.37
N GLY A 49 -21.02 19.16 -13.55
CA GLY A 49 -20.26 20.36 -13.91
C GLY A 49 -18.74 20.13 -13.81
N ASN A 50 -18.06 20.89 -12.96
CA ASN A 50 -16.63 20.75 -12.71
C ASN A 50 -16.31 19.87 -11.48
N PHE A 51 -17.31 19.28 -10.85
CA PHE A 51 -17.15 18.47 -9.64
C PHE A 51 -16.92 17.00 -9.99
N VAL A 52 -15.84 16.42 -9.45
CA VAL A 52 -15.41 15.04 -9.70
C VAL A 52 -15.43 14.28 -8.38
N LYS A 53 -16.25 13.22 -8.31
CA LYS A 53 -16.16 12.22 -7.23
C LYS A 53 -15.17 11.14 -7.66
N TRP A 54 -14.10 10.98 -6.90
CA TRP A 54 -13.06 10.00 -7.20
C TRP A 54 -12.89 9.05 -6.01
N TYR A 55 -13.07 7.76 -6.25
CA TYR A 55 -12.64 6.70 -5.33
C TYR A 55 -11.38 5.97 -5.81
N SER A 56 -10.43 5.69 -4.92
CA SER A 56 -9.34 4.75 -5.17
C SER A 56 -9.20 3.73 -4.05
N CYS A 57 -8.75 2.51 -4.39
CA CYS A 57 -8.49 1.49 -3.39
C CYS A 57 -7.23 1.85 -2.58
N GLY A 58 -7.37 1.92 -1.26
CA GLY A 58 -6.22 2.06 -0.37
C GLY A 58 -5.62 0.71 0.06
N PRO A 59 -4.65 0.75 0.98
CA PRO A 59 -3.85 -0.42 1.36
C PRO A 59 -4.60 -1.39 2.27
N THR A 60 -4.17 -2.65 2.25
CA THR A 60 -4.43 -3.60 3.35
C THR A 60 -3.33 -3.47 4.39
N VAL A 61 -3.69 -2.97 5.57
CA VAL A 61 -2.75 -2.54 6.62
C VAL A 61 -2.32 -3.72 7.51
N TYR A 62 -1.62 -4.70 6.94
CA TYR A 62 -1.12 -5.87 7.68
C TYR A 62 0.42 -5.95 7.76
N ASP A 63 1.11 -5.17 6.94
CA ASP A 63 2.56 -5.13 6.79
C ASP A 63 3.01 -3.79 6.19
N ALA A 64 4.32 -3.58 6.13
CA ALA A 64 4.93 -2.39 5.57
C ALA A 64 4.54 -2.18 4.09
N SER A 65 4.39 -0.91 3.70
CA SER A 65 4.15 -0.57 2.31
C SER A 65 5.38 -0.81 1.45
N HIS A 66 5.20 -1.47 0.31
CA HIS A 66 6.28 -1.73 -0.64
C HIS A 66 6.27 -0.74 -1.81
N MET A 67 7.33 -0.74 -2.63
CA MET A 67 7.47 0.16 -3.80
C MET A 67 6.29 0.14 -4.78
N GLY A 68 5.57 -0.99 -4.89
CA GLY A 68 4.34 -1.07 -5.69
C GLY A 68 3.23 -0.14 -5.20
N HIS A 69 3.10 0.07 -3.88
CA HIS A 69 2.15 1.01 -3.30
C HIS A 69 2.59 2.44 -3.60
N ALA A 70 3.87 2.76 -3.31
CA ALA A 70 4.44 4.07 -3.58
C ALA A 70 4.20 4.51 -5.03
N ARG A 71 4.51 3.64 -6.00
CA ARG A 71 4.27 3.91 -7.43
C ARG A 71 2.79 4.27 -7.70
N SER A 72 1.85 3.48 -7.18
CA SER A 72 0.43 3.68 -7.41
C SER A 72 -0.07 5.00 -6.80
N TYR A 73 0.21 5.24 -5.52
CA TYR A 73 -0.31 6.43 -4.82
C TYR A 73 0.33 7.73 -5.30
N ILE A 74 1.63 7.72 -5.64
CA ILE A 74 2.28 8.85 -6.32
C ILE A 74 1.61 9.12 -7.67
N SER A 75 1.30 8.07 -8.44
CA SER A 75 0.66 8.23 -9.76
C SER A 75 -0.75 8.83 -9.62
N PHE A 76 -1.54 8.39 -8.65
CA PHE A 76 -2.86 8.95 -8.37
C PHE A 76 -2.79 10.40 -7.87
N ASP A 77 -1.83 10.73 -7.01
CA ASP A 77 -1.63 12.10 -6.52
C ASP A 77 -1.23 13.06 -7.66
N ILE A 78 -0.29 12.65 -8.52
CA ILE A 78 0.07 13.44 -9.71
C ILE A 78 -1.15 13.68 -10.60
N LEU A 79 -1.95 12.63 -10.86
CA LEU A 79 -3.16 12.76 -11.66
C LEU A 79 -4.18 13.69 -11.00
N ARG A 80 -4.40 13.57 -9.69
CA ARG A 80 -5.28 14.45 -8.90
C ARG A 80 -4.84 15.91 -9.01
N ARG A 81 -3.55 16.20 -8.81
CA ARG A 81 -2.98 17.55 -8.97
C ARG A 81 -3.16 18.08 -10.39
N VAL A 82 -2.94 17.26 -11.42
CA VAL A 82 -3.18 17.65 -12.82
C VAL A 82 -4.67 17.99 -13.06
N LEU A 83 -5.60 17.19 -12.52
CA LEU A 83 -7.03 17.49 -12.64
C LEU A 83 -7.41 18.81 -11.96
N MET A 84 -6.88 19.05 -10.75
CA MET A 84 -7.22 20.22 -9.94
C MET A 84 -6.53 21.48 -10.45
N ASP A 85 -5.20 21.45 -10.58
CA ASP A 85 -4.39 22.65 -10.80
C ASP A 85 -4.30 23.06 -12.27
N TYR A 86 -4.28 22.08 -13.19
CA TYR A 86 -4.16 22.35 -14.63
C TYR A 86 -5.52 22.43 -15.33
N PHE A 87 -6.43 21.49 -15.03
CA PHE A 87 -7.77 21.48 -15.65
C PHE A 87 -8.86 22.19 -14.84
N GLY A 88 -8.60 22.58 -13.59
CA GLY A 88 -9.54 23.36 -12.77
C GLY A 88 -10.74 22.56 -12.25
N TYR A 89 -10.63 21.23 -12.13
CA TYR A 89 -11.68 20.39 -11.57
C TYR A 89 -11.71 20.47 -10.03
N ASN A 90 -12.92 20.47 -9.48
CA ASN A 90 -13.16 20.33 -8.05
C ASN A 90 -13.25 18.84 -7.71
N VAL A 91 -12.15 18.26 -7.23
CA VAL A 91 -12.08 16.82 -6.91
C VAL A 91 -12.42 16.57 -5.45
N LEU A 92 -13.38 15.68 -5.19
CA LEU A 92 -13.60 15.03 -3.89
C LEU A 92 -13.03 13.62 -3.97
N TYR A 93 -11.90 13.39 -3.30
CA TYR A 93 -11.17 12.14 -3.32
C TYR A 93 -11.43 11.31 -2.06
N CYS A 94 -11.97 10.11 -2.25
CA CYS A 94 -12.21 9.11 -1.22
C CYS A 94 -11.25 7.92 -1.39
N MET A 95 -10.71 7.44 -0.27
CA MET A 95 -9.86 6.26 -0.23
C MET A 95 -10.27 5.38 0.95
N ASN A 96 -10.33 4.08 0.75
CA ASN A 96 -10.58 3.12 1.83
C ASN A 96 -9.26 2.67 2.49
N ILE A 97 -9.32 2.18 3.71
CA ILE A 97 -8.29 1.36 4.35
C ILE A 97 -8.91 -0.01 4.62
N THR A 98 -8.24 -1.06 4.15
CA THR A 98 -8.65 -2.43 4.44
C THR A 98 -8.00 -2.85 5.76
N ASP A 99 -8.69 -2.60 6.86
CA ASP A 99 -8.28 -2.92 8.24
C ASP A 99 -8.89 -4.22 8.78
N ILE A 100 -9.70 -4.91 7.96
CA ILE A 100 -10.23 -6.25 8.21
C ILE A 100 -9.92 -7.12 7.00
N ASP A 101 -9.11 -8.18 7.21
CA ASP A 101 -8.75 -9.18 6.20
C ASP A 101 -8.20 -10.43 6.89
N ASP A 102 -8.30 -11.61 6.26
CA ASP A 102 -7.77 -12.88 6.80
C ASP A 102 -6.28 -12.78 7.12
N LYS A 103 -5.51 -12.02 6.33
CA LYS A 103 -4.07 -11.80 6.57
C LYS A 103 -3.83 -10.97 7.83
N ILE A 104 -4.67 -9.95 8.09
CA ILE A 104 -4.60 -9.13 9.29
C ILE A 104 -4.92 -9.99 10.51
N ILE A 105 -6.01 -10.75 10.45
CA ILE A 105 -6.46 -11.61 11.55
C ILE A 105 -5.39 -12.64 11.89
N THR A 106 -4.87 -13.34 10.89
CA THR A 106 -3.83 -14.35 11.07
C THR A 106 -2.55 -13.73 11.63
N ARG A 107 -2.07 -12.62 11.05
CA ARG A 107 -0.84 -11.95 11.50
C ARG A 107 -0.94 -11.40 12.91
N ALA A 108 -2.07 -10.77 13.26
CA ALA A 108 -2.30 -10.22 14.59
C ALA A 108 -2.30 -11.33 15.65
N ARG A 109 -3.01 -12.43 15.38
CA ARG A 109 -3.05 -13.60 16.26
C ARG A 109 -1.69 -14.26 16.42
N HIS A 110 -0.96 -14.44 15.31
CA HIS A 110 0.40 -14.97 15.31
C HIS A 110 1.35 -14.12 16.16
N ASN A 111 1.35 -12.80 15.97
CA ASN A 111 2.19 -11.90 16.76
C ASN A 111 1.84 -11.98 18.26
N TYR A 112 0.54 -11.92 18.59
CA TYR A 112 0.08 -12.04 19.97
C TYR A 112 0.54 -13.36 20.63
N LEU A 113 0.33 -14.50 19.95
CA LEU A 113 0.69 -15.80 20.50
C LEU A 113 2.20 -15.95 20.70
N VAL A 114 3.02 -15.46 19.76
CA VAL A 114 4.47 -15.47 19.91
C VAL A 114 4.92 -14.56 21.05
N ASP A 115 4.34 -13.37 21.17
CA ASP A 115 4.66 -12.43 22.24
C ASP A 115 4.28 -13.00 23.63
N GLU A 116 3.12 -13.65 23.74
CA GLU A 116 2.71 -14.34 24.96
C GLU A 116 3.60 -15.54 25.28
N TYR A 117 4.02 -16.31 24.28
CA TYR A 117 4.98 -17.40 24.45
C TYR A 117 6.32 -16.87 24.98
N LEU A 118 6.82 -15.74 24.45
CA LEU A 118 8.07 -15.13 24.91
C LEU A 118 7.98 -14.53 26.32
N LYS A 119 6.80 -14.09 26.78
CA LYS A 119 6.58 -13.59 28.15
C LYS A 119 6.48 -14.70 29.18
N GLN A 120 6.06 -15.90 28.76
CA GLN A 120 5.97 -17.05 29.64
C GLN A 120 7.37 -17.60 29.92
N SER A 121 7.64 -17.96 31.19
CA SER A 121 8.90 -18.57 31.58
C SER A 121 8.92 -20.05 31.15
N HIS A 122 9.45 -20.31 29.97
CA HIS A 122 9.68 -21.67 29.47
C HIS A 122 11.09 -22.15 29.83
N SER A 123 11.20 -23.44 30.16
CA SER A 123 12.50 -24.09 30.26
C SER A 123 13.15 -24.24 28.89
N LYS A 124 14.49 -24.35 28.89
CA LYS A 124 15.27 -24.59 27.67
C LYS A 124 14.77 -25.82 26.92
N GLU A 125 14.46 -26.89 27.64
CA GLU A 125 14.02 -28.18 27.11
C GLU A 125 12.64 -28.07 26.45
N GLU A 126 11.71 -27.31 27.04
CA GLU A 126 10.40 -27.01 26.45
C GLU A 126 10.54 -26.24 25.14
N ILE A 127 11.34 -25.18 25.12
CA ILE A 127 11.55 -24.36 23.91
C ILE A 127 12.14 -25.21 22.78
N ILE A 128 13.16 -26.01 23.07
CA ILE A 128 13.76 -26.91 22.07
C ILE A 128 12.70 -27.87 21.52
N THR A 129 11.84 -28.40 22.39
CA THR A 129 10.79 -29.34 22.00
C THR A 129 9.74 -28.69 21.12
N ASP A 130 9.22 -27.53 21.54
CA ASP A 130 8.17 -26.79 20.82
C ASP A 130 8.68 -26.28 19.47
N VAL A 131 9.85 -25.65 19.43
CA VAL A 131 10.43 -25.14 18.18
C VAL A 131 10.77 -26.30 17.24
N SER A 132 11.29 -27.42 17.74
CA SER A 132 11.57 -28.60 16.90
C SER A 132 10.27 -29.17 16.29
N ALA A 133 9.19 -29.26 17.07
CA ALA A 133 7.89 -29.70 16.57
C ALA A 133 7.33 -28.73 15.51
N ALA A 134 7.48 -27.43 15.71
CA ALA A 134 7.08 -26.41 14.75
C ALA A 134 7.88 -26.51 13.43
N LEU A 135 9.19 -26.77 13.52
CA LEU A 135 10.05 -26.95 12.34
C LEU A 135 9.74 -28.23 11.58
N GLU A 136 9.35 -29.31 12.27
CA GLU A 136 8.90 -30.54 11.63
C GLU A 136 7.64 -30.30 10.79
N GLU A 137 6.60 -29.66 11.34
CA GLU A 137 5.39 -29.29 10.58
C GLU A 137 5.73 -28.35 9.39
N PHE A 138 6.66 -27.42 9.58
CA PHE A 138 7.11 -26.52 8.52
C PHE A 138 7.85 -27.27 7.41
N SER A 139 8.65 -28.29 7.74
CA SER A 139 9.35 -29.14 6.78
C SER A 139 8.39 -30.00 5.95
N GLU A 140 7.30 -30.48 6.56
CA GLU A 140 6.24 -31.17 5.81
C GLU A 140 5.56 -30.23 4.81
N LYS A 141 5.27 -28.99 5.22
CA LYS A 141 4.69 -27.98 4.34
C LYS A 141 5.62 -27.61 3.18
N LEU A 142 6.92 -27.56 3.44
CA LEU A 142 7.96 -27.35 2.43
C LEU A 142 7.96 -28.47 1.39
N SER A 143 7.80 -29.73 1.81
CA SER A 143 7.74 -30.87 0.89
C SER A 143 6.56 -30.81 -0.10
N LYS A 144 5.48 -30.13 0.28
CA LYS A 144 4.25 -29.94 -0.50
C LYS A 144 4.22 -28.64 -1.29
N THR A 145 5.30 -27.86 -1.28
CA THR A 145 5.39 -26.58 -1.98
C THR A 145 5.98 -26.78 -3.37
N ASP A 146 5.19 -26.48 -4.39
CA ASP A 146 5.57 -26.66 -5.81
C ASP A 146 6.35 -25.47 -6.39
N ASP A 147 6.13 -24.27 -5.84
CA ASP A 147 6.77 -23.05 -6.34
C ASP A 147 8.28 -23.02 -5.98
N PRO A 148 9.18 -22.91 -6.99
CA PRO A 148 10.62 -23.06 -6.77
C PRO A 148 11.22 -21.92 -5.95
N ASP A 149 10.78 -20.68 -6.16
CA ASP A 149 11.31 -19.51 -5.46
C ASP A 149 10.90 -19.54 -3.98
N LYS A 150 9.62 -19.87 -3.73
CA LYS A 150 9.09 -20.06 -2.38
C LYS A 150 9.79 -21.21 -1.67
N LYS A 151 10.08 -22.30 -2.37
CA LYS A 151 10.78 -23.45 -1.79
C LYS A 151 12.19 -23.07 -1.33
N VAL A 152 12.98 -22.39 -2.18
CA VAL A 152 14.32 -21.92 -1.82
C VAL A 152 14.28 -20.98 -0.60
N MET A 153 13.30 -20.08 -0.55
CA MET A 153 13.10 -19.21 0.60
C MET A 153 12.80 -20.00 1.88
N MET A 154 11.87 -20.96 1.81
CA MET A 154 11.49 -21.79 2.96
C MET A 154 12.65 -22.69 3.43
N GLU A 155 13.44 -23.25 2.51
CA GLU A 155 14.63 -24.05 2.84
C GLU A 155 15.67 -23.22 3.60
N ARG A 156 15.87 -21.97 3.18
CA ARG A 156 16.77 -21.04 3.88
C ARG A 156 16.30 -20.73 5.30
N LEU A 157 15.00 -20.46 5.47
CA LEU A 157 14.39 -20.20 6.78
C LEU A 157 14.50 -21.41 7.70
N LEU A 158 14.15 -22.60 7.20
CA LEU A 158 14.26 -23.85 7.94
C LEU A 158 15.70 -24.10 8.37
N LYS A 159 16.67 -23.96 7.47
CA LYS A 159 18.10 -24.13 7.79
C LYS A 159 18.56 -23.17 8.88
N GLN A 160 18.17 -21.89 8.81
CA GLN A 160 18.55 -20.90 9.80
C GLN A 160 17.96 -21.23 11.18
N ALA A 161 16.67 -21.58 11.23
CA ALA A 161 15.99 -21.96 12.46
C ALA A 161 16.54 -23.26 13.08
N THR A 162 16.84 -24.28 12.27
CA THR A 162 17.45 -25.52 12.79
C THR A 162 18.82 -25.24 13.41
N LEU A 163 19.64 -24.39 12.78
CA LEU A 163 20.94 -24.00 13.31
C LEU A 163 20.83 -23.23 14.64
N SER A 164 19.80 -22.40 14.83
CA SER A 164 19.60 -21.68 16.09
C SER A 164 19.20 -22.63 17.23
N VAL A 165 18.32 -23.59 16.94
CA VAL A 165 17.94 -24.65 17.89
C VAL A 165 19.14 -25.52 18.28
N ASP A 166 19.98 -25.90 17.32
CA ASP A 166 21.16 -26.72 17.61
C ASP A 166 22.20 -26.00 18.46
N LYS A 167 22.36 -24.67 18.28
CA LYS A 167 23.16 -23.83 19.18
C LYS A 167 22.57 -23.75 20.58
N LEU A 168 21.24 -23.68 20.69
CA LEU A 168 20.58 -23.65 22.00
C LEU A 168 20.80 -24.96 22.77
N LYS A 169 20.72 -26.12 22.09
CA LYS A 169 20.98 -27.44 22.70
C LYS A 169 22.34 -27.49 23.40
N THR A 170 23.39 -26.94 22.80
CA THR A 170 24.76 -26.97 23.34
C THR A 170 25.05 -25.90 24.39
N THR A 171 24.16 -24.92 24.58
CA THR A 171 24.34 -23.82 25.53
C THR A 171 23.79 -24.19 26.91
N GLU A 172 24.63 -24.30 27.94
CA GLU A 172 24.20 -24.77 29.28
C GLU A 172 23.26 -23.80 30.02
N MET A 173 23.46 -22.48 29.87
CA MET A 173 22.62 -21.44 30.49
C MET A 173 22.35 -20.28 29.51
N PRO A 174 21.39 -20.44 28.59
CA PRO A 174 21.02 -19.36 27.68
C PRO A 174 20.31 -18.24 28.44
N GLY A 175 20.73 -16.99 28.21
CA GLY A 175 19.97 -15.83 28.68
C GLY A 175 18.68 -15.63 27.87
N GLU A 176 17.74 -14.85 28.40
CA GLU A 176 16.44 -14.56 27.76
C GLU A 176 16.59 -14.06 26.32
N ALA A 177 17.61 -13.24 26.04
CA ALA A 177 17.88 -12.73 24.69
C ALA A 177 18.23 -13.85 23.68
N VAL A 178 18.92 -14.91 24.12
CA VAL A 178 19.26 -16.05 23.25
C VAL A 178 18.01 -16.86 22.95
N ILE A 179 17.15 -17.06 23.95
CA ILE A 179 15.86 -17.74 23.79
C ILE A 179 14.96 -16.99 22.81
N ALA A 180 14.82 -15.68 23.00
CA ALA A 180 14.04 -14.83 22.12
C ALA A 180 14.57 -14.85 20.68
N ASP A 181 15.91 -14.85 20.49
CA ASP A 181 16.53 -14.97 19.17
C ASP A 181 16.19 -16.29 18.47
N VAL A 182 16.20 -17.43 19.19
CA VAL A 182 15.80 -18.73 18.60
C VAL A 182 14.36 -18.71 18.13
N VAL A 183 13.44 -18.25 18.99
CA VAL A 183 12.01 -18.15 18.66
C VAL A 183 11.80 -17.18 17.49
N ASN A 184 12.50 -16.05 17.45
CA ASN A 184 12.41 -15.09 16.37
C ASN A 184 12.95 -15.63 15.03
N GLN A 185 14.03 -16.40 15.04
CA GLN A 185 14.55 -17.06 13.83
C GLN A 185 13.60 -18.16 13.32
N ALA A 186 12.79 -18.74 14.22
CA ALA A 186 11.75 -19.70 13.90
C ALA A 186 10.33 -19.09 13.94
N LYS A 187 10.19 -17.76 13.83
CA LYS A 187 8.92 -17.05 14.12
C LYS A 187 7.76 -17.59 13.30
N ASP A 188 7.93 -17.76 12.00
CA ASP A 188 6.85 -18.23 11.12
C ASP A 188 6.41 -19.67 11.46
N PRO A 189 7.30 -20.67 11.55
CA PRO A 189 6.95 -22.01 12.04
C PRO A 189 6.26 -22.00 13.41
N VAL A 190 6.85 -21.30 14.39
CA VAL A 190 6.37 -21.28 15.77
C VAL A 190 4.99 -20.61 15.85
N ALA A 191 4.80 -19.49 15.16
CA ALA A 191 3.52 -18.79 15.13
C ALA A 191 2.40 -19.68 14.58
N ASN A 192 2.62 -20.37 13.45
CA ASN A 192 1.62 -21.28 12.88
C ASN A 192 1.30 -22.44 13.83
N TRP A 193 2.31 -23.00 14.49
CA TRP A 193 2.15 -24.09 15.45
C TRP A 193 1.35 -23.65 16.69
N LEU A 194 1.68 -22.47 17.25
CA LEU A 194 0.95 -21.87 18.35
C LEU A 194 -0.49 -21.58 17.94
N ASP A 195 -0.71 -21.07 16.74
CA ASP A 195 -2.03 -20.74 16.21
C ASP A 195 -2.96 -21.96 16.15
N LYS A 196 -2.43 -23.08 15.67
CA LYS A 196 -3.16 -24.35 15.60
C LYS A 196 -3.56 -24.87 16.98
N LYS A 197 -2.75 -24.62 18.02
CA LYS A 197 -3.01 -25.08 19.39
C LYS A 197 -3.88 -24.14 20.21
N HIS A 198 -3.65 -22.84 20.07
CA HIS A 198 -4.18 -21.82 20.99
C HIS A 198 -4.98 -20.71 20.28
N GLY A 199 -4.94 -20.64 18.95
CA GLY A 199 -5.59 -19.57 18.17
C GLY A 199 -7.10 -19.49 18.38
N ALA A 200 -7.78 -20.63 18.59
CA ALA A 200 -9.21 -20.65 18.89
C ALA A 200 -9.58 -19.98 20.24
N GLY A 201 -8.62 -19.85 21.15
CA GLY A 201 -8.80 -19.15 22.42
C GLY A 201 -8.64 -17.62 22.33
N VAL A 202 -8.12 -17.11 21.21
CA VAL A 202 -7.88 -15.67 21.02
C VAL A 202 -9.16 -15.00 20.52
N THR A 203 -9.88 -14.38 21.46
CA THR A 203 -11.21 -13.78 21.22
C THR A 203 -11.27 -12.28 21.49
N ASP A 204 -10.22 -11.69 22.07
CA ASP A 204 -10.18 -10.26 22.31
C ASP A 204 -9.98 -9.49 21.00
N ASN A 205 -10.99 -8.72 20.62
CA ASN A 205 -11.00 -7.90 19.41
C ASN A 205 -9.89 -6.83 19.40
N SER A 206 -9.41 -6.40 20.58
CA SER A 206 -8.35 -5.39 20.67
C SER A 206 -7.05 -5.84 19.98
N ILE A 207 -6.75 -7.15 20.04
CA ILE A 207 -5.59 -7.79 19.41
C ILE A 207 -5.61 -7.57 17.90
N PHE A 208 -6.79 -7.67 17.29
CA PHE A 208 -6.97 -7.57 15.84
C PHE A 208 -7.01 -6.12 15.35
N SER A 209 -7.23 -5.15 16.25
CA SER A 209 -7.23 -3.72 15.92
C SER A 209 -5.86 -3.05 16.02
N ALA A 210 -4.97 -3.55 16.89
CA ALA A 210 -3.67 -2.91 17.14
C ALA A 210 -2.73 -2.97 15.93
N LEU A 211 -2.67 -4.13 15.26
CA LEU A 211 -1.83 -4.32 14.07
C LEU A 211 -2.22 -3.39 12.90
N PRO A 212 -3.50 -3.32 12.46
CA PRO A 212 -3.87 -2.45 11.38
C PRO A 212 -3.71 -0.96 11.70
N GLN A 213 -3.98 -0.54 12.95
CA GLN A 213 -3.73 0.84 13.37
C GLN A 213 -2.24 1.22 13.29
N TYR A 214 -1.35 0.30 13.66
CA TYR A 214 0.09 0.52 13.53
C TYR A 214 0.47 0.73 12.07
N TRP A 215 0.12 -0.21 11.19
CA TRP A 215 0.50 -0.13 9.78
C TRP A 215 -0.21 0.95 8.98
N GLU A 216 -1.42 1.33 9.38
CA GLU A 216 -2.11 2.50 8.82
C GLU A 216 -1.31 3.77 9.10
N ARG A 217 -0.81 3.95 10.32
CA ARG A 217 0.03 5.11 10.67
C ARG A 217 1.33 5.10 9.86
N GLU A 218 2.05 3.98 9.82
CA GLU A 218 3.29 3.86 9.03
C GLU A 218 3.03 4.16 7.54
N TYR A 219 1.91 3.67 6.99
CA TYR A 219 1.53 3.98 5.61
C TYR A 219 1.37 5.49 5.37
N PHE A 220 0.70 6.21 6.27
CA PHE A 220 0.53 7.66 6.11
C PHE A 220 1.84 8.42 6.31
N GLU A 221 2.72 7.96 7.20
CA GLU A 221 4.06 8.52 7.35
C GLU A 221 4.89 8.34 6.06
N ASP A 222 4.82 7.15 5.44
CA ASP A 222 5.45 6.90 4.13
C ASP A 222 4.86 7.78 3.02
N MET A 223 3.53 7.94 2.97
CA MET A 223 2.87 8.78 1.95
C MET A 223 3.24 10.26 2.11
N ASP A 224 3.30 10.75 3.35
CA ASP A 224 3.74 12.12 3.65
C ASP A 224 5.20 12.34 3.25
N ALA A 225 6.08 11.40 3.57
CA ALA A 225 7.49 11.43 3.15
C ALA A 225 7.66 11.44 1.61
N LEU A 226 6.71 10.85 0.88
CA LEU A 226 6.66 10.85 -0.59
C LEU A 226 5.92 12.07 -1.16
N ASN A 227 5.46 13.00 -0.34
CA ASN A 227 4.68 14.19 -0.72
C ASN A 227 3.37 13.84 -1.46
N VAL A 228 2.76 12.71 -1.10
CA VAL A 228 1.44 12.29 -1.57
C VAL A 228 0.39 13.00 -0.72
N SER A 229 -0.54 13.71 -1.35
CA SER A 229 -1.60 14.42 -0.61
C SER A 229 -2.57 13.42 0.04
N PRO A 230 -3.05 13.68 1.26
CA PRO A 230 -4.05 12.82 1.88
C PRO A 230 -5.38 12.85 1.11
N PRO A 231 -6.21 11.80 1.22
CA PRO A 231 -7.57 11.82 0.71
C PRO A 231 -8.44 12.84 1.44
N ASP A 232 -9.48 13.33 0.78
CA ASP A 232 -10.47 14.22 1.41
C ASP A 232 -11.40 13.44 2.36
N VAL A 233 -11.65 12.17 2.02
CA VAL A 233 -12.45 11.23 2.81
C VAL A 233 -11.67 9.93 2.96
N LEU A 234 -11.47 9.51 4.20
CA LEU A 234 -10.88 8.21 4.53
C LEU A 234 -11.95 7.32 5.14
N THR A 235 -12.12 6.11 4.61
CA THR A 235 -13.06 5.12 5.15
C THR A 235 -12.32 3.87 5.59
N ARG A 236 -12.69 3.26 6.71
CA ARG A 236 -12.16 1.94 7.11
C ARG A 236 -13.23 0.88 6.96
N VAL A 237 -12.86 -0.36 6.68
CA VAL A 237 -13.85 -1.44 6.55
C VAL A 237 -14.57 -1.62 7.89
N SER A 238 -13.85 -1.53 9.01
CA SER A 238 -14.43 -1.63 10.36
C SER A 238 -15.51 -0.58 10.65
N ASP A 239 -15.41 0.62 10.09
CA ASP A 239 -16.36 1.72 10.31
C ASP A 239 -17.71 1.48 9.60
N TYR A 240 -17.75 0.62 8.57
CA TYR A 240 -18.90 0.44 7.67
C TYR A 240 -19.47 -0.99 7.68
N VAL A 241 -19.13 -1.81 8.69
CA VAL A 241 -19.66 -3.18 8.81
C VAL A 241 -21.20 -3.22 8.77
N PRO A 242 -21.95 -2.35 9.48
CA PRO A 242 -23.41 -2.35 9.42
C PRO A 242 -23.96 -2.12 8.00
N GLU A 243 -23.38 -1.18 7.26
CA GLU A 243 -23.75 -0.88 5.88
C GLU A 243 -23.42 -2.03 4.94
N ILE A 244 -22.28 -2.69 5.14
CA ILE A 244 -21.89 -3.88 4.37
C ILE A 244 -22.90 -5.01 4.61
N VAL A 245 -23.27 -5.28 5.87
CA VAL A 245 -24.27 -6.30 6.21
C VAL A 245 -25.60 -5.99 5.54
N LYS A 246 -26.08 -4.74 5.68
CA LYS A 246 -27.33 -4.30 5.05
C LYS A 246 -27.29 -4.46 3.52
N TYR A 247 -26.18 -4.09 2.88
CA TYR A 247 -26.02 -4.26 1.44
C TYR A 247 -26.07 -5.74 1.01
N VAL A 248 -25.43 -6.62 1.78
CA VAL A 248 -25.45 -8.07 1.53
C VAL A 248 -26.85 -8.67 1.73
N GLU A 249 -27.67 -8.11 2.63
CA GLU A 249 -29.07 -8.53 2.79
C GLU A 249 -29.97 -8.12 1.63
N GLU A 250 -29.56 -7.13 0.82
CA GLU A 250 -30.33 -6.60 -0.32
C GLU A 250 -30.00 -7.29 -1.67
N ILE A 251 -28.90 -8.05 -1.75
CA ILE A 251 -28.47 -8.79 -2.96
C ILE A 251 -29.01 -10.22 -3.02
#